data_AF-A0A5J5BJD1-F1
#
_entry.id   AF-A0A5J5BJD1-F1
#
_cell.length_a   1.000
_cell.length_b   1.000
_cell.length_c   1.000
_cell.angle_alpha   90.00
_cell.angle_beta   90.00
_cell.angle_gamma   90.00
#
_symmetry.space_group_name_H-M   'P 1'
#
loop_
_entity.id
_entity.type
_entity.pdbx_description
1 polymer ?
#
loop_
_entity_poly.entity_id
_entity_poly.type
_entity_poly.pdbx_seq_one_letter_code
_entity_poly.pdbx_strand_id
1 'polypeptide(L)'
;MFTAVSSGDSRMMEAAFEIAAAAAAGYTHAQSALGFLYNMGMMKERKRAKAFIYDYFAANGGNMESKMALAYTYSRQDVYDKAAKLYAELAEIAVNSF
;
A
#
# COMPACT_ATOMS: atom_id res chain seq x y z
N MET A 1 27.63 -11.88 -20.98
CA MET A 1 26.81 -10.68 -20.68
C MET A 1 25.71 -11.09 -19.69
N PHE A 2 26.02 -11.31 -18.40
CA PHE A 2 25.05 -11.88 -17.44
C PHE A 2 25.22 -11.45 -15.97
N THR A 3 25.89 -10.32 -15.69
CA THR A 3 26.19 -9.88 -14.32
C THR A 3 25.34 -8.70 -13.82
N ALA A 4 24.48 -8.12 -14.66
CA ALA A 4 23.65 -6.97 -14.28
C ALA A 4 22.31 -7.35 -13.60
N VAL A 5 21.81 -8.58 -13.81
CA VAL A 5 20.51 -9.01 -13.25
C VAL A 5 20.63 -9.35 -11.75
N SER A 6 21.76 -9.91 -11.31
CA SER A 6 21.91 -10.37 -9.92
C SER A 6 22.03 -9.26 -8.87
N SER A 7 22.53 -8.08 -9.24
CA SER A 7 22.78 -6.98 -8.30
C SER A 7 21.58 -6.04 -8.12
N GLY A 8 20.70 -5.97 -9.13
CA GLY A 8 19.43 -5.25 -9.03
C GLY A 8 18.44 -5.96 -8.11
N ASP A 9 18.33 -7.29 -8.26
CA ASP A 9 17.41 -8.09 -7.45
C ASP A 9 17.80 -8.14 -5.97
N SER A 10 19.10 -8.11 -5.64
CA SER A 10 19.55 -8.11 -4.25
C SER A 10 19.22 -6.81 -3.52
N ARG A 11 19.43 -5.65 -4.16
CA ARG A 11 19.10 -4.34 -3.57
C ARG A 11 17.60 -4.14 -3.40
N MET A 12 16.80 -4.59 -4.37
CA MET A 12 15.35 -4.55 -4.26
C MET A 12 14.84 -5.44 -3.13
N MET A 13 15.44 -6.62 -2.94
CA MET A 13 15.11 -7.52 -1.83
C MET A 13 15.49 -6.92 -0.47
N GLU A 14 16.65 -6.27 -0.37
CA GLU A 14 17.09 -5.58 0.85
C GLU A 14 16.15 -4.42 1.22
N ALA A 15 15.82 -3.55 0.27
CA ALA A 15 14.85 -2.47 0.48
C ALA A 15 13.47 -2.99 0.88
N ALA A 16 13.01 -4.08 0.26
CA ALA A 16 11.76 -4.73 0.64
C ALA A 16 11.77 -5.28 2.08
N PHE A 17 12.92 -5.77 2.55
CA PHE A 17 13.09 -6.23 3.92
C PHE A 17 13.07 -5.08 4.92
N GLU A 18 13.76 -3.98 4.63
CA GLU A 18 13.73 -2.76 5.45
C GLU A 18 12.32 -2.17 5.56
N ILE A 19 11.61 -2.07 4.42
CA ILE A 19 10.20 -1.63 4.38
C ILE A 19 9.34 -2.57 5.23
N ALA A 20 9.57 -3.88 5.16
CA ALA A 20 8.83 -4.85 5.96
C ALA A 20 9.08 -4.69 7.48
N ALA A 21 10.33 -4.45 7.88
CA ALA A 21 10.68 -4.18 9.27
C ALA A 21 10.03 -2.89 9.78
N ALA A 22 10.08 -1.81 9.00
CA ALA A 22 9.44 -0.54 9.35
C ALA A 22 7.91 -0.66 9.39
N ALA A 23 7.30 -1.38 8.46
CA ALA A 23 5.85 -1.62 8.48
C ALA A 23 5.42 -2.40 9.72
N ALA A 24 6.22 -3.39 10.15
CA ALA A 24 5.99 -4.14 11.39
C ALA A 24 6.16 -3.28 12.65
N ALA A 25 7.03 -2.27 12.61
CA ALA A 25 7.18 -1.27 13.67
C ALA A 25 6.05 -0.21 13.69
N GLY A 26 5.09 -0.28 12.77
CA GLY A 26 3.92 0.61 12.76
C GLY A 26 4.10 1.90 11.96
N TYR A 27 5.19 2.07 11.21
CA TYR A 27 5.39 3.27 10.41
C TYR A 27 4.40 3.31 9.25
N THR A 28 3.50 4.31 9.26
CA THR A 28 2.38 4.42 8.32
C THR A 28 2.82 4.41 6.84
N HIS A 29 3.86 5.16 6.49
CA HIS A 29 4.37 5.19 5.11
C HIS A 29 4.99 3.85 4.69
N ALA A 30 5.66 3.14 5.60
CA ALA A 30 6.19 1.81 5.32
C ALA A 30 5.09 0.77 5.16
N GLN A 31 4.00 0.88 5.93
CA GLN A 31 2.81 0.05 5.73
C GLN A 31 2.20 0.30 4.35
N SER A 32 2.02 1.56 3.93
CA SER A 32 1.54 1.90 2.59
C SER A 32 2.44 1.34 1.48
N ALA A 33 3.76 1.55 1.60
CA ALA A 33 4.73 1.02 0.65
C ALA A 33 4.69 -0.51 0.58
N LEU A 34 4.60 -1.20 1.71
CA LEU A 34 4.52 -2.66 1.74
C LEU A 34 3.21 -3.18 1.13
N GLY A 35 2.09 -2.48 1.38
CA GLY A 35 0.80 -2.76 0.75
C GLY A 35 0.89 -2.70 -0.78
N PHE A 36 1.49 -1.63 -1.28
CA PHE A 36 1.77 -1.45 -2.71
C PHE A 36 2.65 -2.56 -3.29
N LEU A 37 3.78 -2.91 -2.63
CA LEU A 37 4.68 -3.97 -3.08
C LEU A 37 3.98 -5.33 -3.18
N TYR A 38 3.10 -5.67 -2.23
CA TYR A 38 2.30 -6.90 -2.31
C TYR A 38 1.24 -6.86 -3.41
N ASN A 39 0.66 -5.70 -3.71
CA ASN A 39 -0.31 -5.56 -4.78
C ASN A 39 0.34 -5.67 -6.17
N MET A 40 1.57 -5.17 -6.31
CA MET A 40 2.37 -5.26 -7.54
C MET A 40 3.06 -6.62 -7.72
N GLY A 41 3.15 -7.43 -6.67
CA GLY A 41 3.83 -8.73 -6.70
C GLY A 41 5.35 -8.64 -6.65
N MET A 42 5.89 -7.53 -6.14
CA MET A 42 7.33 -7.30 -6.00
C MET A 42 7.92 -8.05 -4.80
N MET A 43 7.08 -8.54 -3.87
CA MET A 43 7.47 -9.38 -2.73
C MET A 43 7.47 -10.88 -3.08
N LYS A 44 8.12 -11.26 -4.19
CA LYS A 44 8.09 -12.60 -4.82
C LYS A 44 6.77 -13.02 -5.47
N GLU A 45 5.64 -12.70 -4.85
CA GLU A 45 4.32 -13.00 -5.41
C GLU A 45 3.28 -11.95 -5.01
N ARG A 46 2.26 -11.79 -5.86
CA ARG A 46 1.15 -10.88 -5.61
C ARG A 46 0.25 -11.45 -4.50
N LYS A 47 0.10 -10.71 -3.39
CA LYS A 47 -0.77 -11.09 -2.27
C LYS A 47 -1.79 -10.01 -1.96
N ARG A 48 -2.94 -10.06 -2.65
CA ARG A 48 -4.02 -9.06 -2.48
C ARG A 48 -4.51 -8.93 -1.04
N ALA A 49 -4.61 -10.04 -0.30
CA ALA A 49 -5.02 -10.01 1.10
C ALA A 49 -4.00 -9.27 1.99
N LYS A 50 -2.69 -9.51 1.77
CA LYS A 50 -1.65 -8.79 2.52
C LYS A 50 -1.63 -7.31 2.14
N ALA A 51 -1.73 -7.00 0.85
CA ALA A 51 -1.82 -5.62 0.38
C ALA A 51 -2.94 -4.86 1.12
N PHE A 52 -4.14 -5.45 1.13
CA PHE A 52 -5.30 -4.89 1.82
C PHE A 52 -5.05 -4.66 3.32
N ILE A 53 -4.44 -5.61 4.03
CA ILE A 53 -4.15 -5.47 5.46
C ILE A 53 -3.20 -4.30 5.72
N TYR A 54 -2.14 -4.17 4.93
CA TYR A 54 -1.18 -3.08 5.11
C TYR A 54 -1.77 -1.72 4.71
N ASP A 55 -2.55 -1.67 3.63
CA ASP A 55 -3.29 -0.47 3.27
C ASP A 55 -4.30 -0.08 4.36
N TYR A 56 -4.94 -1.06 5.01
CA TYR A 56 -5.84 -0.82 6.14
C TYR A 56 -5.14 -0.13 7.30
N PHE A 57 -3.99 -0.66 7.76
CA PHE A 57 -3.24 -0.03 8.84
C PHE A 57 -2.70 1.35 8.46
N ALA A 58 -2.17 1.49 7.24
CA ALA A 58 -1.65 2.77 6.75
C ALA A 58 -2.76 3.84 6.64
N ALA A 59 -3.94 3.47 6.12
CA ALA A 59 -5.08 4.38 6.04
C ALA A 59 -5.56 4.80 7.44
N ASN A 60 -5.57 3.88 8.40
CA ASN A 60 -5.89 4.19 9.80
C ASN A 60 -4.85 5.10 10.46
N GLY A 61 -3.58 5.01 10.05
CA GLY A 61 -2.52 5.93 10.43
C GLY A 61 -2.47 7.24 9.63
N GLY A 62 -3.49 7.54 8.81
CA GLY A 62 -3.63 8.80 8.09
C GLY A 62 -3.00 8.84 6.69
N ASN A 63 -2.48 7.73 6.17
CA ASN A 63 -1.93 7.70 4.80
C ASN A 63 -3.06 7.73 3.76
N MET A 64 -3.07 8.80 2.96
CA MET A 64 -4.12 9.05 1.97
C MET A 64 -4.03 8.09 0.77
N GLU A 65 -2.83 7.66 0.39
CA GLU A 65 -2.61 6.74 -0.74
C GLU A 65 -3.23 5.37 -0.46
N SER A 66 -2.99 4.83 0.74
CA SER A 66 -3.61 3.59 1.18
C SER A 66 -5.12 3.74 1.41
N LYS A 67 -5.60 4.90 1.89
CA LYS A 67 -7.04 5.16 1.98
C LYS A 67 -7.69 5.11 0.59
N MET A 68 -7.03 5.67 -0.43
CA MET A 68 -7.46 5.59 -1.83
C MET A 68 -7.44 4.14 -2.35
N ALA A 69 -6.40 3.37 -2.03
CA ALA A 69 -6.28 1.96 -2.41
C ALA A 69 -7.40 1.09 -1.81
N LEU A 70 -7.79 1.34 -0.56
CA LEU A 70 -8.93 0.67 0.08
C LEU A 70 -10.26 1.05 -0.57
N ALA A 71 -10.48 2.35 -0.84
CA ALA A 71 -11.69 2.82 -1.51
C ALA A 71 -11.88 2.13 -2.88
N TYR A 72 -10.79 2.08 -3.66
CA TYR A 72 -10.77 1.38 -4.94
C TYR A 72 -11.00 -0.13 -4.79
N THR A 73 -10.40 -0.77 -3.77
CA THR A 73 -10.59 -2.20 -3.52
C THR A 73 -12.03 -2.53 -3.14
N TYR A 74 -12.67 -1.72 -2.30
CA TYR A 74 -14.09 -1.90 -1.95
C TYR A 74 -15.01 -1.68 -3.16
N SER A 75 -14.74 -0.67 -3.98
CA SER A 75 -15.49 -0.41 -5.22
C SER A 75 -15.44 -1.62 -6.16
N ARG A 76 -14.24 -2.19 -6.33
CA ARG A 76 -13.97 -3.42 -7.10
C ARG A 76 -14.65 -4.69 -6.56
N GLN A 77 -15.09 -4.67 -5.31
CA GLN A 77 -15.79 -5.76 -4.63
C GLN A 77 -17.30 -5.49 -4.51
N ASP A 78 -17.80 -4.45 -5.19
CA ASP A 78 -19.18 -4.00 -5.11
C ASP A 78 -19.64 -3.61 -3.69
N VAL A 79 -18.68 -3.27 -2.81
CA VAL A 79 -18.93 -2.76 -1.46
C VAL A 79 -18.98 -1.24 -1.50
N TYR A 80 -20.00 -0.71 -2.16
CA TYR A 80 -20.09 0.71 -2.50
C TYR A 80 -20.22 1.63 -1.29
N ASP A 81 -20.91 1.21 -0.22
CA ASP A 81 -21.07 2.04 0.98
C ASP A 81 -19.73 2.42 1.61
N LYS A 82 -18.82 1.44 1.75
CA LYS A 82 -17.48 1.68 2.29
C LYS A 82 -16.61 2.47 1.32
N ALA A 83 -16.70 2.16 0.03
CA ALA A 83 -15.96 2.89 -0.99
C ALA A 83 -16.34 4.38 -1.01
N ALA A 84 -17.63 4.67 -1.08
CA ALA A 84 -18.17 6.03 -1.12
C ALA A 84 -17.75 6.83 0.12
N LYS A 85 -17.81 6.23 1.31
CA LYS A 85 -17.34 6.87 2.55
C LYS A 85 -15.87 7.29 2.46
N LEU A 86 -14.98 6.37 2.06
CA LEU A 86 -13.55 6.66 1.99
C LEU A 86 -13.23 7.71 0.91
N TYR A 87 -13.92 7.66 -0.23
CA TYR A 87 -13.78 8.67 -1.29
C TYR A 87 -14.27 10.06 -0.83
N ALA A 88 -15.38 10.13 -0.09
CA ALA A 88 -15.89 11.38 0.46
C ALA A 88 -14.90 12.01 1.44
N GLU A 89 -14.34 11.22 2.37
CA GLU A 89 -13.30 11.69 3.30
C GLU A 89 -12.06 12.23 2.57
N LEU A 90 -11.61 11.54 1.50
CA LEU A 90 -10.48 11.99 0.68
C LEU A 90 -10.79 13.31 -0.05
N ALA A 91 -11.99 13.44 -0.60
CA ALA A 91 -12.42 14.65 -1.30
C ALA A 91 -12.51 15.85 -0.35
N GLU A 92 -13.06 15.65 0.87
CA GLU A 92 -13.13 16.69 1.89
C GLU A 92 -11.74 17.17 2.31
N ILE A 93 -10.80 16.24 2.56
CA ILE A 93 -9.41 16.58 2.88
C ILE A 93 -8.78 17.38 1.74
N ALA A 94 -8.97 16.96 0.48
CA ALA A 94 -8.42 17.65 -0.67
C ALA A 94 -8.96 19.07 -0.80
N VAL A 95 -10.27 19.28 -0.62
CA VAL A 95 -10.91 20.61 -0.67
C VAL A 95 -10.41 21.51 0.45
N ASN A 96 -10.24 20.98 1.66
CA ASN A 96 -9.77 21.75 2.83
C ASN A 96 -8.26 22.03 2.83
N SER A 97 -7.51 21.50 1.87
CA SER A 97 -6.05 21.67 1.76
C SER A 97 -5.64 22.79 0.79
N PHE A 98 -6.60 23.52 0.23
CA PHE A 98 -6.41 24.70 -0.62
C PHE A 98 -6.78 25.98 0.13
#